data_AF-A0A1A7YDZ6-F1
#
_entry.id   AF-A0A1A7YDZ6-F1
#
_cell.length_a   1.000
_cell.length_b   1.000
_cell.length_c   1.000
_cell.angle_alpha   90.00
_cell.angle_beta   90.00
_cell.angle_gamma   90.00
#
_symmetry.space_group_name_H-M   'P 1'
#
loop_
_entity.id
_entity.type
_entity.pdbx_description
1 polymer ?
#
loop_
_entity_poly.entity_id
_entity_poly.type
_entity_poly.pdbx_seq_one_letter_code
_entity_poly.pdbx_strand_id
1 'polypeptide(L)'
;MASAGGIAAAIASKTKTKKKHFVAQKVKLFRASDPLLSVLMWGVNHSINELSHVQIPIMLMPDDFKAYSKIKVDNHLFNKENMPSHFKFKEYCPLVFRNLRERFGIDDQDFSNSLTRSAPLNSDAQGRSGARFHTSYDKRYVTKTISSEDVAEMHNILKKYHQFIVECHGNTLLPQ
;
A
#
# COMPACT_ATOMS: atom_id res chain seq x y z
N MET A 1 5.76 -28.44 -71.62
CA MET A 1 5.83 -29.29 -70.41
C MET A 1 7.10 -28.94 -69.66
N ALA A 2 6.96 -28.62 -68.36
CA ALA A 2 7.93 -28.67 -67.25
C ALA A 2 9.29 -27.93 -67.39
N SER A 3 9.88 -27.31 -66.37
CA SER A 3 9.48 -26.83 -65.04
C SER A 3 10.68 -26.03 -64.53
N ALA A 4 10.50 -24.76 -64.17
CA ALA A 4 11.57 -23.92 -63.63
C ALA A 4 11.95 -24.38 -62.20
N GLY A 5 13.25 -24.50 -61.95
CA GLY A 5 13.82 -24.94 -60.69
C GLY A 5 13.52 -23.99 -59.53
N GLY A 6 13.03 -24.55 -58.42
CA GLY A 6 12.90 -23.87 -57.14
C GLY A 6 13.95 -24.38 -56.17
N ILE A 7 14.87 -23.51 -55.74
CA ILE A 7 15.64 -23.70 -54.51
C ILE A 7 15.47 -22.41 -53.70
N ALA A 8 14.44 -22.38 -52.85
CA ALA A 8 14.32 -21.36 -51.81
C ALA A 8 15.01 -21.88 -50.55
N ALA A 9 16.22 -21.39 -50.28
CA ALA A 9 16.92 -21.67 -49.03
C ALA A 9 16.24 -20.91 -47.88
N ALA A 10 15.62 -21.64 -46.95
CA ALA A 10 15.03 -21.08 -45.75
C ALA A 10 16.15 -20.61 -44.79
N ILE A 11 16.30 -19.30 -44.62
CA ILE A 11 17.21 -18.71 -43.63
C ILE A 11 16.51 -18.71 -42.27
N ALA A 12 16.80 -19.71 -41.44
CA ALA A 12 16.34 -19.76 -40.07
C ALA A 12 17.08 -18.71 -39.20
N SER A 13 16.37 -17.66 -38.79
CA SER A 13 16.82 -16.69 -37.79
C SER A 13 17.01 -17.38 -36.43
N LYS A 14 18.26 -17.58 -36.00
CA LYS A 14 18.59 -18.10 -34.66
C LYS A 14 18.43 -16.99 -33.63
N THR A 15 17.29 -16.96 -32.95
CA THR A 15 17.07 -16.07 -31.79
C THR A 15 17.99 -16.48 -30.64
N LYS A 16 19.04 -15.69 -30.38
CA LYS A 16 19.91 -15.87 -29.21
C LYS A 16 19.13 -15.56 -27.94
N THR A 17 18.71 -16.60 -27.22
CA THR A 17 18.17 -16.47 -25.86
C THR A 17 19.31 -16.10 -24.91
N LYS A 18 19.46 -14.81 -24.60
CA LYS A 18 20.30 -14.37 -23.48
C LYS A 18 19.75 -14.99 -22.20
N LYS A 19 20.53 -15.88 -21.55
CA LYS A 19 20.25 -16.34 -20.20
C LYS A 19 20.26 -15.12 -19.28
N LYS A 20 19.08 -14.68 -18.85
CA LYS A 20 18.92 -13.61 -17.87
C LYS A 20 19.31 -14.18 -16.51
N HIS A 21 20.40 -13.69 -15.93
CA HIS A 21 20.70 -13.91 -14.53
C HIS A 21 19.75 -13.03 -13.70
N PHE A 22 18.64 -13.62 -13.25
CA PHE A 22 17.77 -12.97 -12.30
C PHE A 22 18.43 -13.05 -10.91
N VAL A 23 18.69 -11.89 -10.31
CA VAL A 23 19.11 -11.83 -8.90
C VAL A 23 17.95 -12.36 -8.06
N ALA A 24 18.23 -13.36 -7.21
CA ALA A 24 17.23 -13.89 -6.29
C ALA A 24 16.75 -12.78 -5.33
N GLN A 25 15.44 -12.58 -5.29
CA GLN A 25 14.83 -11.53 -4.50
C GLN A 25 14.91 -11.86 -3.00
N LYS A 26 15.66 -11.06 -2.23
CA LYS A 26 15.81 -11.20 -0.77
C LYS A 26 14.79 -10.42 0.05
N VAL A 27 13.86 -9.71 -0.60
CA VAL A 27 12.90 -8.79 0.06
C VAL A 27 11.48 -9.36 -0.04
N LYS A 28 10.68 -9.18 1.01
CA LYS A 28 9.26 -9.58 1.07
C LYS A 28 8.50 -9.04 -0.15
N LEU A 29 7.72 -9.92 -0.76
CA LEU A 29 6.93 -9.66 -1.96
C LEU A 29 5.47 -9.54 -1.59
N PHE A 30 4.90 -8.36 -1.77
CA PHE A 30 3.48 -8.12 -1.54
C PHE A 30 2.72 -8.42 -2.83
N ARG A 31 1.95 -9.51 -2.82
CA ARG A 31 1.21 -10.02 -3.98
C ARG A 31 -0.28 -9.97 -3.70
N ALA A 32 -1.01 -9.35 -4.59
CA ALA A 32 -2.47 -9.40 -4.65
C ALA A 32 -2.92 -9.43 -6.11
N SER A 33 -4.13 -9.95 -6.34
CA SER A 33 -4.76 -9.93 -7.67
C SER A 33 -5.04 -8.50 -8.16
N ASP A 34 -5.37 -7.59 -7.25
CA ASP A 34 -5.48 -6.15 -7.51
C ASP A 34 -4.10 -5.48 -7.31
N PRO A 35 -3.52 -4.84 -8.34
CA PRO A 35 -2.31 -4.04 -8.23
C PRO A 35 -2.36 -2.98 -7.12
N LEU A 36 -3.54 -2.40 -6.86
CA LEU A 36 -3.72 -1.40 -5.80
C LEU A 36 -3.49 -1.99 -4.41
N LEU A 37 -3.95 -3.22 -4.17
CA LEU A 37 -3.73 -3.90 -2.89
C LEU A 37 -2.25 -4.27 -2.71
N SER A 38 -1.55 -4.62 -3.78
CA SER A 38 -0.10 -4.86 -3.74
C SER A 38 0.65 -3.58 -3.36
N VAL A 39 0.28 -2.44 -3.94
CA VAL A 39 0.83 -1.12 -3.59
C VAL A 39 0.47 -0.70 -2.16
N LEU A 40 -0.76 -0.97 -1.70
CA LEU A 40 -1.18 -0.71 -0.32
C LEU A 40 -0.32 -1.50 0.68
N MET A 41 -0.18 -2.80 0.48
CA MET A 41 0.62 -3.66 1.36
C MET A 41 2.09 -3.22 1.39
N TRP A 42 2.66 -2.89 0.22
CA TRP A 42 4.01 -2.35 0.13
C TRP A 42 4.14 -1.01 0.86
N GLY A 43 3.17 -0.11 0.67
CA GLY A 43 3.16 1.22 1.26
C GLY A 43 3.05 1.18 2.78
N VAL A 44 2.12 0.38 3.32
CA VAL A 44 1.99 0.16 4.78
C VAL A 44 3.29 -0.38 5.36
N ASN A 45 3.86 -1.43 4.76
CA ASN A 45 5.12 -1.99 5.23
C ASN A 45 6.25 -0.95 5.20
N HIS A 46 6.35 -0.17 4.12
CA HIS A 46 7.37 0.88 4.02
C HIS A 46 7.17 1.97 5.07
N SER A 47 5.96 2.52 5.18
CA SER A 47 5.61 3.56 6.15
C SER A 47 5.92 3.17 7.60
N ILE A 48 5.53 1.95 8.02
CA ILE A 48 5.79 1.48 9.39
C ILE A 48 7.29 1.30 9.65
N ASN A 49 8.03 0.77 8.69
CA ASN A 49 9.48 0.61 8.84
C ASN A 49 10.20 1.97 8.89
N GLU A 50 9.83 2.92 8.04
CA GLU A 50 10.39 4.28 8.09
C GLU A 50 10.06 4.97 9.43
N LEU A 51 8.82 4.86 9.90
CA LEU A 51 8.40 5.43 11.18
C LEU A 51 9.11 4.80 12.39
N SER A 52 9.58 3.57 12.29
CA SER A 52 10.37 2.93 13.36
C SER A 52 11.72 3.61 13.60
N HIS A 53 12.24 4.33 12.60
CA HIS A 53 13.47 5.11 12.72
C HIS A 53 13.22 6.54 13.22
N VAL A 54 11.96 6.96 13.34
CA VAL A 54 11.57 8.30 13.80
C VAL A 54 11.24 8.24 15.29
N GLN A 55 11.88 9.09 16.08
CA GLN A 55 11.61 9.17 17.53
C GLN A 55 10.14 9.51 17.80
N ILE A 56 9.59 8.97 18.89
CA ILE A 56 8.22 9.27 19.33
C ILE A 56 8.24 10.65 20.00
N PRO A 57 7.55 11.67 19.45
CA PRO A 57 7.52 12.98 20.06
C PRO A 57 6.66 12.96 21.33
N ILE A 58 7.03 13.77 22.32
CA ILE A 58 6.26 13.92 23.58
C ILE A 58 4.87 14.51 23.29
N MET A 59 4.79 15.43 22.33
CA MET A 59 3.56 16.09 21.90
C MET A 59 3.54 16.28 20.39
N LEU A 60 2.35 16.24 19.80
CA LEU A 60 2.14 16.54 18.38
C LEU A 60 2.11 18.06 18.17
N MET A 61 2.82 18.53 17.15
CA MET A 61 2.86 19.91 16.73
C MET A 61 1.78 20.19 15.67
N PRO A 62 1.34 21.46 15.49
CA PRO A 62 0.36 21.80 14.47
C PRO A 62 0.72 21.36 13.04
N ASP A 63 2.02 21.30 12.72
CA ASP A 63 2.51 20.88 11.41
C ASP A 63 2.35 19.38 11.17
N ASP A 64 2.29 18.56 12.23
CA ASP A 64 2.09 17.10 12.10
C ASP A 64 0.72 16.77 11.49
N PHE A 65 -0.27 17.63 11.70
CA PHE A 65 -1.63 17.51 11.14
C PHE A 65 -1.73 17.95 9.67
N LYS A 66 -0.64 18.47 9.10
CA LYS A 66 -0.50 18.84 7.69
C LYS A 66 0.60 18.05 6.98
N ALA A 67 1.42 17.33 7.74
CA ALA A 67 2.54 16.54 7.23
C ALA A 67 2.07 15.41 6.30
N TYR A 68 2.95 15.02 5.39
CA TYR A 68 2.76 13.84 4.56
C TYR A 68 4.10 13.24 4.16
N SER A 69 4.12 11.93 3.94
CA SER A 69 5.23 11.24 3.29
C SER A 69 4.79 10.79 1.90
N LYS A 70 5.62 10.99 0.88
CA LYS A 70 5.30 10.59 -0.50
C LYS A 70 6.50 9.90 -1.13
N ILE A 71 6.27 8.68 -1.61
CA ILE A 71 7.27 7.90 -2.33
C ILE A 71 6.79 7.67 -3.76
N LYS A 72 7.74 7.76 -4.69
CA LYS A 72 7.56 7.33 -6.08
C LYS A 72 8.51 6.17 -6.33
N VAL A 73 7.97 5.06 -6.83
CA VAL A 73 8.76 3.87 -7.19
C VAL A 73 8.75 3.73 -8.70
N ASP A 74 9.94 3.68 -9.29
CA ASP A 74 10.16 3.50 -10.72
C ASP A 74 11.14 2.32 -10.93
N ASN A 75 10.57 1.13 -11.12
CA ASN A 75 11.32 -0.11 -11.26
C ASN A 75 11.52 -0.47 -12.75
N HIS A 76 12.77 -0.51 -13.21
CA HIS A 76 13.12 -0.95 -14.56
C HIS A 76 13.43 -2.44 -14.59
N LEU A 77 12.63 -3.22 -15.32
CA LEU A 77 12.81 -4.69 -15.51
C LEU A 77 12.88 -5.49 -14.19
N PHE A 78 12.38 -4.92 -13.10
CA PHE A 78 12.39 -5.52 -11.77
C PHE A 78 10.95 -5.81 -11.32
N ASN A 79 10.70 -7.05 -10.91
CA ASN A 79 9.50 -7.48 -10.20
C ASN A 79 8.13 -7.26 -10.90
N LYS A 80 8.09 -7.26 -12.24
CA LYS A 80 6.90 -6.94 -13.04
C LYS A 80 5.66 -7.80 -12.76
N GLU A 81 5.85 -9.05 -12.36
CA GLU A 81 4.73 -9.97 -12.12
C GLU A 81 4.08 -9.79 -10.74
N ASN A 82 4.79 -9.17 -9.79
CA ASN A 82 4.34 -9.12 -8.39
C ASN A 82 3.99 -7.71 -7.93
N MET A 83 4.55 -6.67 -8.56
CA MET A 83 4.27 -5.27 -8.23
C MET A 83 4.24 -4.42 -9.51
N PRO A 84 3.42 -3.37 -9.56
CA PRO A 84 3.50 -2.38 -10.62
C PRO A 84 4.92 -1.80 -10.74
N SER A 85 5.40 -1.62 -11.97
CA SER A 85 6.72 -1.02 -12.20
C SER A 85 6.76 0.47 -11.84
N HIS A 86 5.62 1.16 -11.92
CA HIS A 86 5.51 2.59 -11.65
C HIS A 86 4.31 2.84 -10.74
N PHE A 87 4.56 3.34 -9.54
CA PHE A 87 3.49 3.74 -8.63
C PHE A 87 3.95 4.83 -7.69
N LYS A 88 2.98 5.47 -7.04
CA LYS A 88 3.20 6.45 -5.98
C LYS A 88 2.41 6.02 -4.76
N PHE A 89 3.00 6.21 -3.59
CA PHE A 89 2.33 6.02 -2.32
C PHE A 89 2.44 7.32 -1.51
N LYS A 90 1.35 7.70 -0.85
CA LYS A 90 1.31 8.89 0.00
C LYS A 90 0.61 8.54 1.30
N GLU A 91 1.29 8.81 2.40
CA GLU A 91 0.74 8.73 3.75
C GLU A 91 0.50 10.15 4.28
N TYR A 92 -0.67 10.37 4.87
CA TYR A 92 -1.06 11.65 5.47
C TYR A 92 -0.85 11.59 6.97
N CYS A 93 -0.35 12.67 7.57
CA CYS A 93 -0.21 12.88 9.01
C CYS A 93 0.42 11.68 9.76
N PRO A 94 1.57 11.16 9.32
CA PRO A 94 2.09 9.86 9.78
C PRO A 94 2.30 9.80 11.29
N LEU A 95 2.79 10.88 11.91
CA LEU A 95 2.95 10.97 13.36
C LEU A 95 1.63 11.00 14.13
N VAL A 96 0.61 11.64 13.56
CA VAL A 96 -0.74 11.69 14.15
C VAL A 96 -1.37 10.30 14.16
N PHE A 97 -1.32 9.60 13.02
CA PHE A 97 -1.86 8.24 12.93
C PHE A 97 -1.03 7.21 13.72
N ARG A 98 0.28 7.43 13.91
CA ARG A 98 1.07 6.63 14.85
C ARG A 98 0.59 6.82 16.29
N ASN A 99 0.37 8.06 16.73
CA ASN A 99 -0.14 8.31 18.08
C ASN A 99 -1.59 7.83 18.28
N LEU A 100 -2.44 7.90 17.25
CA LEU A 100 -3.79 7.33 17.30
C LEU A 100 -3.74 5.80 17.49
N ARG A 101 -2.88 5.10 16.74
CA ARG A 101 -2.69 3.64 16.90
C ARG A 101 -2.28 3.28 18.32
N GLU A 102 -1.31 3.99 18.89
CA GLU A 102 -0.91 3.83 20.30
C GLU A 102 -2.08 4.00 21.27
N ARG A 103 -2.89 5.06 21.09
CA ARG A 103 -4.06 5.34 21.95
C ARG A 103 -5.17 4.30 21.85
N PHE A 104 -5.27 3.61 20.72
CA PHE A 104 -6.19 2.48 20.54
C PHE A 104 -5.57 1.13 20.93
N GLY A 105 -4.35 1.11 21.47
CA GLY A 105 -3.67 -0.13 21.85
C GLY A 105 -3.28 -1.00 20.65
N ILE A 106 -3.03 -0.36 19.50
CA ILE A 106 -2.60 -1.01 18.26
C ILE A 106 -1.09 -0.89 18.14
N ASP A 107 -0.38 -2.02 18.23
CA ASP A 107 1.05 -2.09 17.96
C ASP A 107 1.35 -1.91 16.46
N ASP A 108 2.44 -1.19 16.15
CA ASP A 108 2.85 -0.84 14.80
C ASP A 108 3.20 -2.08 13.96
N GLN A 109 3.88 -3.06 14.56
CA GLN A 109 4.29 -4.27 13.86
C GLN A 109 3.10 -5.22 13.67
N ASP A 110 2.22 -5.33 14.66
CA ASP A 110 0.96 -6.08 14.52
C ASP A 110 0.08 -5.49 13.43
N PHE A 111 -0.09 -4.17 13.38
CA PHE A 111 -0.83 -3.48 12.34
C PHE A 111 -0.25 -3.78 10.94
N SER A 112 1.07 -3.63 10.79
CA SER A 112 1.79 -3.97 9.55
C SER A 112 1.60 -5.44 9.18
N ASN A 113 1.67 -6.36 10.14
CA ASN A 113 1.49 -7.78 9.89
C ASN A 113 0.07 -8.10 9.43
N SER A 114 -0.95 -7.59 10.12
CA SER A 114 -2.37 -7.76 9.77
C SER A 114 -2.70 -7.31 8.35
N LEU A 115 -2.10 -6.20 7.90
CA LEU A 115 -2.36 -5.65 6.56
C LEU A 115 -1.47 -6.23 5.46
N THR A 116 -0.31 -6.80 5.79
CA THR A 116 0.71 -7.15 4.78
C THR A 116 1.12 -8.62 4.74
N ARG A 117 0.70 -9.45 5.70
CA ARG A 117 0.99 -10.89 5.69
C ARG A 117 0.23 -11.63 4.58
N SER A 118 -1.00 -11.22 4.31
CA SER A 118 -1.82 -11.69 3.19
C SER A 118 -2.62 -10.53 2.62
N ALA A 119 -2.98 -10.62 1.33
CA ALA A 119 -3.79 -9.59 0.68
C ALA A 119 -5.13 -9.40 1.41
N PRO A 120 -5.56 -8.14 1.65
CA PRO A 120 -6.90 -7.86 2.16
C PRO A 120 -7.98 -8.45 1.26
N LEU A 121 -9.01 -9.02 1.88
CA LEU A 121 -10.12 -9.69 1.20
C LEU A 121 -11.20 -8.65 0.84
N ASN A 122 -11.83 -8.79 -0.32
CA ASN A 122 -12.99 -7.96 -0.65
C ASN A 122 -14.11 -8.20 0.35
N SER A 123 -14.71 -7.14 0.85
CA SER A 123 -15.90 -7.22 1.69
C SER A 123 -17.15 -7.04 0.82
N ASP A 124 -18.15 -7.91 0.99
CA ASP A 124 -19.46 -7.80 0.34
C ASP A 124 -20.29 -6.60 0.85
N ALA A 125 -19.77 -5.88 1.84
CA ALA A 125 -20.33 -4.62 2.33
C ALA A 125 -20.10 -3.50 1.30
N GLN A 126 -20.67 -3.63 0.10
CA GLN A 126 -20.84 -2.50 -0.81
C GLN A 126 -21.84 -1.54 -0.17
N GLY A 127 -21.32 -0.52 0.53
CA GLY A 127 -22.12 0.58 1.01
C GLY A 127 -22.82 1.29 -0.16
N ARG A 128 -23.95 1.96 0.12
CA ARG A 128 -24.75 2.72 -0.86
C ARG A 128 -23.96 3.77 -1.67
N SER A 129 -22.74 4.12 -1.23
CA SER A 129 -21.88 5.15 -1.82
C SER A 129 -20.89 4.66 -2.89
N GLY A 130 -20.92 3.37 -3.27
CA GLY A 130 -19.97 2.82 -4.27
C GLY A 130 -18.53 2.70 -3.78
N ALA A 131 -18.27 2.92 -2.49
CA ALA A 131 -16.96 2.72 -1.89
C ALA A 131 -16.62 1.21 -1.85
N ARG A 132 -15.37 0.87 -2.21
CA ARG A 132 -14.81 -0.47 -2.05
C ARG A 132 -14.34 -0.64 -0.61
N PHE A 133 -14.64 -1.81 -0.06
CA PHE A 133 -14.21 -2.22 1.27
C PHE A 133 -13.38 -3.48 1.14
N HIS A 134 -12.26 -3.49 1.86
CA HIS A 134 -11.43 -4.67 2.04
C HIS A 134 -11.22 -4.92 3.53
N THR A 135 -11.13 -6.17 3.93
CA THR A 135 -10.89 -6.57 5.32
C THR A 135 -9.53 -7.26 5.41
N SER A 136 -8.75 -6.96 6.45
CA SER A 136 -7.50 -7.68 6.70
C SER A 136 -7.74 -9.18 6.85
N TYR A 137 -6.71 -10.01 6.59
CA TYR A 137 -6.90 -11.47 6.60
C TYR A 137 -7.32 -12.02 7.97
N ASP A 138 -6.95 -11.32 9.04
CA ASP A 138 -7.29 -11.63 10.43
C ASP A 138 -8.56 -10.90 10.91
N LYS A 139 -9.24 -10.18 10.00
CA LYS A 139 -10.50 -9.46 10.26
C LYS A 139 -10.41 -8.35 11.32
N ARG A 140 -9.20 -7.89 11.66
CA ARG A 140 -8.98 -6.80 12.62
C ARG A 140 -9.20 -5.41 12.04
N TYR A 141 -8.95 -5.21 10.75
CA TYR A 141 -8.96 -3.90 10.11
C TYR A 141 -9.78 -3.89 8.83
N VAL A 142 -10.39 -2.74 8.54
CA VAL A 142 -11.14 -2.48 7.31
C VAL A 142 -10.45 -1.35 6.54
N THR A 143 -10.11 -1.61 5.28
CA THR A 143 -9.65 -0.59 4.32
C THR A 143 -10.82 -0.15 3.46
N LYS A 144 -11.14 1.15 3.50
CA LYS A 144 -12.22 1.76 2.72
C LYS A 144 -11.63 2.71 1.69
N THR A 145 -12.12 2.66 0.45
CA THR A 145 -11.83 3.73 -0.52
C THR A 145 -12.69 4.96 -0.21
N ILE A 146 -12.05 6.12 -0.13
CA ILE A 146 -12.68 7.42 0.14
C ILE A 146 -12.34 8.40 -0.98
N SER A 147 -13.15 9.45 -1.16
CA SER A 147 -12.91 10.46 -2.17
C SER A 147 -11.84 11.48 -1.74
N SER A 148 -11.41 12.36 -2.65
CA SER A 148 -10.53 13.49 -2.31
C SER A 148 -11.18 14.47 -1.33
N GLU A 149 -12.50 14.64 -1.43
CA GLU A 149 -13.29 15.50 -0.56
C GLU A 149 -13.36 14.91 0.86
N ASP A 150 -13.54 13.58 0.96
CA ASP A 150 -13.48 12.87 2.24
C ASP A 150 -12.10 13.03 2.92
N VAL A 151 -11.02 12.99 2.15
CA VAL A 151 -9.65 13.23 2.68
C VAL A 151 -9.51 14.66 3.19
N ALA A 152 -10.02 15.65 2.45
CA ALA A 152 -9.99 17.05 2.88
C ALA A 152 -10.80 17.25 4.17
N GLU A 153 -11.98 16.64 4.26
CA GLU A 153 -12.82 16.71 5.45
C GLU A 153 -12.17 16.01 6.66
N MET A 154 -11.53 14.84 6.43
CA MET A 154 -10.73 14.19 7.45
C MET A 154 -9.65 15.12 8.01
N HIS A 155 -8.94 15.87 7.15
CA HIS A 155 -7.95 16.85 7.61
C HIS A 155 -8.57 17.99 8.42
N ASN A 156 -9.77 18.45 8.05
CA ASN A 156 -10.48 19.51 8.79
C ASN A 156 -10.82 19.09 10.21
N ILE A 157 -11.20 17.82 10.41
CA ILE A 157 -11.60 17.30 11.71
C ILE A 157 -10.47 16.65 12.50
N LEU A 158 -9.34 16.29 11.88
CA LEU A 158 -8.30 15.45 12.47
C LEU A 158 -7.77 15.97 13.81
N LYS A 159 -7.58 17.28 13.94
CA LYS A 159 -7.12 17.90 15.20
C LYS A 159 -8.15 17.75 16.33
N LYS A 160 -9.43 17.98 16.03
CA LYS A 160 -10.53 17.82 16.99
C LYS A 160 -10.74 16.36 17.35
N TYR A 161 -10.67 15.47 16.35
CA TYR A 161 -10.77 14.04 16.54
C TYR A 161 -9.64 13.53 17.44
N HIS A 162 -8.38 13.87 17.17
CA HIS A 162 -7.24 13.49 18.01
C HIS A 162 -7.42 13.97 19.46
N GLN A 163 -7.79 15.25 19.67
CA GLN A 163 -8.07 15.79 21.00
C GLN A 163 -9.16 14.99 21.72
N PHE A 164 -10.26 14.69 21.03
CA PHE A 164 -11.34 13.88 21.59
C PHE A 164 -10.86 12.48 21.98
N ILE A 165 -10.04 11.81 21.16
CA ILE A 165 -9.44 10.51 21.47
C ILE A 165 -8.51 10.58 22.70
N VAL A 166 -7.79 11.69 22.86
CA VAL A 166 -6.97 11.93 24.06
C VAL A 166 -7.83 12.01 25.31
N GLU A 167 -8.91 12.80 25.27
CA GLU A 167 -9.79 13.04 26.41
C GLU A 167 -10.59 11.79 26.81
N CYS A 168 -11.09 11.01 25.83
CA CYS A 168 -11.85 9.78 26.10
C CYS A 168 -10.97 8.53 26.26
N HIS A 169 -9.64 8.66 26.21
CA HIS A 169 -8.69 7.55 26.32
C HIS A 169 -8.95 6.43 25.29
N GLY A 170 -9.32 6.80 24.06
CA GLY A 170 -9.65 5.83 22.99
C GLY A 170 -10.99 5.12 23.13
N ASN A 171 -11.74 5.32 24.23
CA ASN A 171 -13.02 4.66 24.47
C ASN A 171 -14.16 5.41 23.79
N THR A 172 -14.41 5.08 22.52
CA THR A 172 -15.44 5.72 21.71
C THR A 172 -16.15 4.74 20.76
N LEU A 173 -17.34 5.11 20.33
CA LEU A 173 -18.09 4.45 19.25
C LEU A 173 -17.78 5.04 17.87
N LEU A 174 -16.96 6.10 17.81
CA LEU A 174 -16.48 6.64 16.54
C LEU A 174 -15.53 5.65 15.86
N PRO A 175 -15.39 5.69 14.52
CA PRO A 175 -14.38 4.92 13.82
C PRO A 175 -12.99 5.19 14.38
N GLN A 176 -12.21 4.13 14.56
CA GLN A 176 -10.81 4.14 15.00
C GLN A 176 -9.86 4.05 13.81
#